data_AF-V4L907-F1
#
_entry.id   AF-V4L907-F1
#
_cell.length_a   1.000
_cell.length_b   1.000
_cell.length_c   1.000
_cell.angle_alpha   90.00
_cell.angle_beta   90.00
_cell.angle_gamma   90.00
#
_symmetry.space_group_name_H-M   'P 1'
#
loop_
_entity.id
_entity.type
_entity.pdbx_description
1 polymer ?
#
loop_
_entity_poly.entity_id
_entity_poly.type
_entity_poly.pdbx_seq_one_letter_code
_entity_poly.pdbx_strand_id
1 'polypeptide(L)'
;MANQFCKQNSNLSSNNDYACTYLAFRLRFAQKKASNSSTQQLISKNQTRLIESIKMASWNSIPLEISYEIVGWIAFASWSISFYPQLILNFRRKCVVGLNFDFVLLNLTKHSSYMIYNVCLYFSPVIQKQYFDTYGDKEMIPVAANDVAFSIHAVVMTALTLFQIFIYERGPQKVSRLATGLVIVVWAFAAICFFIALPTQSWLWLITIFNSIQVFMTCVKYIPQAKMNFTRKSTVGWSIGNILLDFAGGLANYLQMVIQSIDQNSWVNFYGNIGKTLLSLISIFFDILFMFQHYVLYPEKKTSKSLETGHESNEPLIDPSHEHV
;
A
#
# COMPACT_ATOMS: atom_id res chain seq x y z
N MET A 1 9.43 -32.33 32.10
CA MET A 1 8.44 -31.35 31.58
C MET A 1 9.04 -30.13 30.88
N ALA A 2 10.29 -29.71 31.13
CA ALA A 2 10.89 -28.53 30.49
C ALA A 2 11.32 -28.70 29.01
N ASN A 3 11.67 -29.92 28.57
CA ASN A 3 12.14 -30.16 27.19
C ASN A 3 11.01 -30.45 26.18
N GLN A 4 9.76 -30.52 26.63
CA GLN A 4 8.61 -30.80 25.77
C GLN A 4 7.91 -29.52 25.30
N PHE A 5 8.14 -28.39 25.97
CA PHE A 5 7.54 -27.09 25.64
C PHE A 5 8.34 -26.30 24.59
N CYS A 6 9.66 -26.45 24.54
CA CYS A 6 10.50 -25.80 23.52
C CYS A 6 10.40 -26.46 22.13
N LYS A 7 9.98 -27.73 22.05
CA LYS A 7 9.91 -28.45 20.77
C LYS A 7 8.61 -28.23 19.99
N GLN A 8 7.64 -27.53 20.59
CA GLN A 8 6.33 -27.26 19.99
C GLN A 8 6.16 -25.81 19.48
N ASN A 9 7.15 -24.94 19.73
CA ASN A 9 7.09 -23.50 19.42
C ASN A 9 8.23 -23.04 18.50
N SER A 10 8.70 -23.87 17.57
CA SER A 10 9.82 -23.51 16.68
C SER A 10 9.40 -22.78 15.40
N ASN A 11 8.12 -22.45 15.21
CA ASN A 11 7.60 -21.85 13.96
C ASN A 11 6.70 -20.62 14.22
N LEU A 12 7.15 -19.66 15.03
CA LEU A 12 6.43 -18.38 15.24
C LEU A 12 7.35 -17.19 14.88
N SER A 13 6.75 -16.17 14.26
CA SER A 13 7.39 -15.06 13.53
C SER A 13 8.41 -14.23 14.35
N SER A 14 9.55 -13.91 13.73
CA SER A 14 10.85 -13.68 14.39
C SER A 14 11.12 -12.31 15.01
N ASN A 15 10.22 -11.33 14.94
CA ASN A 15 10.54 -9.96 15.38
C ASN A 15 10.06 -9.63 16.81
N ASN A 16 9.07 -10.34 17.35
CA ASN A 16 8.65 -10.20 18.75
C ASN A 16 9.39 -11.16 19.71
N ASP A 17 10.14 -12.12 19.17
CA ASP A 17 10.74 -13.21 19.94
C ASP A 17 11.89 -12.77 20.84
N TYR A 18 12.78 -11.89 20.38
CA TYR A 18 13.96 -11.52 21.16
C TYR A 18 13.61 -10.64 22.36
N ALA A 19 12.72 -9.67 22.16
CA ALA A 19 12.27 -8.79 23.24
C ALA A 19 11.44 -9.56 24.27
N CYS A 20 10.53 -10.44 23.83
CA CYS A 20 9.71 -11.26 24.73
C CYS A 20 10.52 -12.31 25.48
N THR A 21 11.44 -13.01 24.81
CA THR A 21 12.33 -13.98 25.46
C THR A 21 13.25 -13.30 26.48
N TYR A 22 13.77 -12.12 26.15
CA TYR A 22 14.59 -11.32 27.05
C TYR A 22 13.80 -10.78 28.25
N LEU A 23 12.58 -10.29 28.04
CA LEU A 23 11.70 -9.82 29.13
C LEU A 23 11.28 -10.98 30.05
N ALA A 24 10.89 -12.12 29.48
CA ALA A 24 10.53 -13.32 30.22
C ALA A 24 11.72 -13.85 31.04
N PHE A 25 12.93 -13.81 30.46
CA PHE A 25 14.16 -14.16 31.17
C PHE A 25 14.45 -13.20 32.32
N ARG A 26 14.34 -11.88 32.09
CA ARG A 26 14.53 -10.85 33.13
C ARG A 26 13.51 -10.98 34.27
N LEU A 27 12.25 -11.26 33.96
CA LEU A 27 11.20 -11.47 34.97
C LEU A 27 11.46 -12.74 35.80
N ARG A 28 11.90 -13.84 35.17
CA ARG A 28 12.34 -15.05 35.90
C ARG A 28 13.54 -14.78 36.81
N PHE A 29 14.52 -14.00 36.35
CA PHE A 29 15.65 -13.59 37.18
C PHE A 29 15.22 -12.70 38.36
N ALA A 30 14.30 -11.76 38.13
CA ALA A 30 13.73 -10.93 39.19
C ALA A 30 12.93 -11.76 40.21
N GLN A 31 12.17 -12.74 39.76
CA GLN A 31 11.41 -13.65 40.64
C GLN A 31 12.33 -14.48 41.53
N LYS A 32 13.47 -14.95 40.99
CA LYS A 32 14.48 -15.70 41.74
C LYS A 32 15.26 -14.84 42.75
N LYS A 33 15.27 -13.52 42.58
CA LYS A 33 15.96 -12.55 43.45
C LYS A 33 15.04 -11.88 44.47
N ALA A 34 13.72 -12.05 44.36
CA ALA A 34 12.75 -11.48 45.28
C ALA A 34 12.71 -12.27 46.60
N SER A 35 13.01 -11.58 47.72
CA SER A 35 13.14 -12.17 49.05
C SER A 35 11.84 -12.24 49.86
N ASN A 36 10.79 -11.51 49.46
CA ASN A 36 9.50 -11.51 50.17
C ASN A 36 8.33 -11.93 49.26
N SER A 37 7.29 -12.48 49.90
CA SER A 37 6.12 -13.06 49.24
C SER A 37 5.33 -12.05 48.41
N SER A 38 5.25 -10.80 48.86
CA SER A 38 4.54 -9.70 48.18
C SER A 38 5.17 -9.35 46.83
N THR A 39 6.51 -9.26 46.76
CA THR A 39 7.22 -8.98 45.50
C THR A 39 7.15 -10.18 44.55
N GLN A 40 7.20 -11.42 45.06
CA GLN A 40 7.00 -12.62 44.25
C GLN A 40 5.59 -12.68 43.65
N GLN A 41 4.55 -12.31 44.41
CA GLN A 41 3.18 -12.24 43.93
C GLN A 41 3.03 -11.18 42.83
N LEU A 42 3.61 -9.98 43.03
CA LEU A 42 3.57 -8.90 42.05
C LEU A 42 4.27 -9.29 40.73
N ILE A 43 5.42 -9.94 40.82
CA ILE A 43 6.16 -10.46 39.66
C ILE A 43 5.35 -11.58 38.98
N SER A 44 4.73 -12.49 39.74
CA SER A 44 3.89 -13.55 39.17
C SER A 44 2.66 -12.98 38.46
N LYS A 45 2.04 -11.92 39.00
CA LYS A 45 0.88 -11.24 38.40
C LYS A 45 1.29 -10.47 37.15
N ASN A 46 2.48 -9.89 37.13
CA ASN A 46 3.04 -9.24 35.94
C ASN A 46 3.48 -10.25 34.89
N GLN A 47 4.01 -11.41 35.28
CA GLN A 47 4.37 -12.51 34.40
C GLN A 47 3.13 -13.20 33.82
N THR A 48 2.07 -13.37 34.61
CA THR A 48 0.78 -13.88 34.13
C THR A 48 0.15 -12.90 33.17
N ARG A 49 0.14 -11.59 33.47
CA ARG A 49 -0.24 -10.55 32.50
C ARG A 49 0.63 -10.54 31.26
N LEU A 50 1.93 -10.82 31.38
CA LEU A 50 2.81 -10.91 30.22
C LEU A 50 2.52 -12.17 29.38
N ILE A 51 2.20 -13.29 30.02
CA ILE A 51 1.85 -14.55 29.35
C ILE A 51 0.44 -14.43 28.72
N GLU A 52 -0.50 -13.75 29.37
CA GLU A 52 -1.81 -13.40 28.81
C GLU A 52 -1.67 -12.39 27.68
N SER A 53 -0.76 -11.41 27.77
CA SER A 53 -0.41 -10.53 26.66
C SER A 53 0.46 -11.20 25.60
N ILE A 54 1.00 -12.40 25.84
CA ILE A 54 1.68 -13.23 24.82
C ILE A 54 0.69 -14.20 24.18
N LYS A 55 -0.40 -14.56 24.88
CA LYS A 55 -1.65 -15.03 24.27
C LYS A 55 -2.37 -13.88 23.55
N MET A 56 -1.64 -13.05 22.81
CA MET A 56 -2.25 -12.18 21.81
C MET A 56 -3.00 -13.05 20.82
N ALA A 57 -4.10 -12.52 20.29
CA ALA A 57 -4.94 -13.13 19.27
C ALA A 57 -4.12 -13.96 18.27
N SER A 58 -4.12 -15.27 18.50
CA SER A 58 -3.43 -16.24 17.66
C SER A 58 -4.41 -16.76 16.62
N TRP A 59 -3.90 -17.13 15.46
CA TRP A 59 -4.69 -17.81 14.44
C TRP A 59 -5.40 -19.04 15.02
N ASN A 60 -6.70 -19.16 14.74
CA ASN A 60 -7.49 -20.34 15.11
C ASN A 60 -7.27 -21.50 14.12
N SER A 61 -6.93 -21.17 12.86
CA SER A 61 -6.77 -22.12 11.77
C SER A 61 -5.47 -21.88 10.99
N ILE A 62 -4.55 -22.86 11.06
CA ILE A 62 -3.28 -22.83 10.31
C ILE A 62 -3.50 -22.69 8.79
N PRO A 63 -4.46 -23.39 8.15
CA PRO A 63 -4.76 -23.16 6.73
C PRO A 63 -5.18 -21.72 6.41
N LEU A 64 -5.93 -21.05 7.30
CA LEU A 64 -6.33 -19.66 7.09
C LEU A 64 -5.14 -18.71 7.28
N GLU A 65 -4.27 -18.95 8.25
CA GLU A 65 -3.01 -18.21 8.43
C GLU A 65 -2.13 -18.27 7.17
N ILE A 66 -1.91 -19.47 6.63
CA ILE A 66 -1.11 -19.65 5.41
C ILE A 66 -1.78 -18.96 4.22
N SER A 67 -3.10 -19.09 4.08
CA SER A 67 -3.85 -18.45 3.00
C SER A 67 -3.78 -16.93 3.09
N TYR A 68 -3.87 -16.38 4.30
CA TYR A 68 -3.73 -14.95 4.59
C TYR A 68 -2.36 -14.42 4.13
N GLU A 69 -1.28 -15.12 4.48
CA GLU A 69 0.08 -14.73 4.08
C GLU A 69 0.25 -14.81 2.56
N ILE A 70 -0.15 -15.91 1.92
CA ILE A 70 -0.03 -16.08 0.47
C ILE A 70 -0.76 -14.96 -0.27
N VAL A 71 -2.02 -14.70 0.09
CA VAL A 71 -2.84 -13.68 -0.56
C VAL A 71 -2.26 -12.28 -0.31
N GLY A 72 -1.76 -12.01 0.90
CA GLY A 72 -1.06 -10.76 1.21
C GLY A 72 0.17 -10.51 0.34
N TRP A 73 1.00 -11.53 0.14
CA TRP A 73 2.19 -11.42 -0.71
C TRP A 73 1.86 -11.36 -2.21
N ILE A 74 0.75 -11.97 -2.64
CA ILE A 74 0.21 -11.75 -4.00
C ILE A 74 -0.21 -10.30 -4.18
N ALA A 75 -0.86 -9.69 -3.19
CA ALA A 75 -1.23 -8.28 -3.24
C ALA A 75 0.01 -7.38 -3.33
N PHE A 76 1.01 -7.63 -2.48
CA PHE A 76 2.31 -6.95 -2.52
C PHE A 76 2.98 -7.05 -3.89
N ALA A 77 3.07 -8.26 -4.45
CA ALA A 77 3.74 -8.49 -5.74
C ALA A 77 3.01 -7.78 -6.88
N SER A 78 1.69 -7.93 -6.95
CA SER A 78 0.84 -7.35 -8.00
C SER A 78 0.99 -5.83 -8.04
N TRP A 79 0.85 -5.17 -6.89
CA TRP A 79 1.01 -3.72 -6.84
C TRP A 79 2.46 -3.27 -7.03
N SER A 80 3.45 -3.96 -6.46
CA SER A 80 4.86 -3.58 -6.58
C SER A 80 5.36 -3.60 -8.03
N ILE A 81 5.00 -4.64 -8.80
CA ILE A 81 5.39 -4.77 -10.21
C ILE A 81 4.94 -3.56 -11.03
N SER A 82 3.79 -2.96 -10.71
CA SER A 82 3.22 -1.82 -11.46
C SER A 82 4.10 -0.56 -11.46
N PHE A 83 5.00 -0.40 -10.48
CA PHE A 83 5.87 0.77 -10.36
C PHE A 83 7.07 0.74 -11.33
N TYR A 84 7.57 -0.46 -11.67
CA TYR A 84 8.82 -0.63 -12.40
C TYR A 84 8.79 -0.13 -13.85
N PRO A 85 7.71 -0.36 -14.66
CA PRO A 85 7.69 0.07 -16.05
C PRO A 85 8.01 1.56 -16.24
N GLN A 86 7.44 2.43 -15.40
CA GLN A 86 7.66 3.87 -15.51
C GLN A 86 9.10 4.27 -15.13
N LEU A 87 9.64 3.71 -14.05
CA LEU A 87 11.02 3.96 -13.62
C LEU A 87 12.04 3.53 -14.68
N ILE A 88 11.83 2.35 -15.27
CA ILE A 88 12.68 1.81 -16.33
C ILE A 88 12.58 2.67 -17.59
N LEU A 89 11.37 3.08 -17.98
CA LEU A 89 11.15 3.92 -19.15
C LEU A 89 11.86 5.28 -19.02
N ASN A 90 11.69 5.95 -17.89
CA ASN A 90 12.37 7.20 -17.58
C ASN A 90 13.90 7.04 -17.62
N PHE A 91 14.41 5.96 -17.01
CA PHE A 91 15.85 5.67 -17.00
C PHE A 91 16.41 5.41 -18.39
N ARG A 92 15.69 4.67 -19.25
CA ARG A 92 16.12 4.37 -20.63
C ARG A 92 16.09 5.59 -21.53
N ARG A 93 15.04 6.42 -21.43
CA ARG A 93 14.86 7.61 -22.26
C ARG A 93 15.65 8.82 -21.76
N LYS A 94 16.09 8.82 -20.51
CA LYS A 94 16.67 9.99 -19.80
C LYS A 94 15.76 11.23 -19.91
N CYS A 95 14.46 10.99 -19.96
CA CYS A 95 13.44 11.98 -20.26
C CYS A 95 12.15 11.59 -19.51
N VAL A 96 11.52 12.56 -18.86
CA VAL A 96 10.24 12.42 -18.14
C VAL A 96 9.10 13.18 -18.84
N VAL A 97 9.30 13.55 -20.11
CA VAL A 97 8.25 14.17 -20.92
C VAL A 97 7.08 13.20 -21.11
N GLY A 98 5.87 13.64 -20.75
CA GLY A 98 4.64 12.84 -20.75
C GLY A 98 4.28 12.22 -19.39
N LEU A 99 5.18 12.25 -18.39
CA LEU A 99 4.86 11.86 -17.02
C LEU A 99 4.14 13.01 -16.30
N ASN A 100 2.98 12.73 -15.73
CA ASN A 100 2.24 13.71 -14.94
C ASN A 100 2.90 13.93 -13.56
N PHE A 101 3.49 15.11 -13.34
CA PHE A 101 4.20 15.41 -12.08
C PHE A 101 3.26 15.56 -10.89
N ASP A 102 2.03 16.02 -11.09
CA ASP A 102 1.01 16.08 -10.05
C ASP A 102 0.72 14.67 -9.54
N PHE A 103 0.58 13.71 -10.45
CA PHE A 103 0.34 12.31 -10.09
C PHE A 103 1.44 11.74 -9.21
N VAL A 104 2.72 12.00 -9.54
CA VAL A 104 3.85 11.52 -8.73
C VAL A 104 3.86 12.19 -7.35
N LEU A 105 3.63 13.49 -7.27
CA LEU A 105 3.59 14.23 -6.00
C LEU A 105 2.43 13.78 -5.09
N LEU A 106 1.24 13.62 -5.65
CA LEU A 106 0.06 13.15 -4.92
C LEU A 106 0.24 11.70 -4.44
N ASN A 107 0.83 10.83 -5.26
CA ASN A 107 1.16 9.46 -4.86
C ASN A 107 2.21 9.42 -3.74
N LEU A 108 3.21 10.31 -3.74
CA LEU A 108 4.17 10.34 -2.64
C LEU A 108 3.45 10.65 -1.32
N THR A 109 2.54 11.62 -1.31
CA THR A 109 1.76 11.94 -0.10
C THR A 109 0.86 10.77 0.33
N LYS A 110 0.19 10.13 -0.63
CA LYS A 110 -0.65 8.94 -0.40
C LYS A 110 0.15 7.77 0.19
N HIS A 111 1.28 7.41 -0.41
CA HIS A 111 2.10 6.29 0.03
C HIS A 111 2.81 6.57 1.35
N SER A 112 3.29 7.81 1.57
CA SER A 112 3.92 8.19 2.84
C SER A 112 2.94 8.13 4.00
N SER A 113 1.71 8.62 3.83
CA SER A 113 0.68 8.53 4.87
C SER A 113 0.26 7.07 5.14
N TYR A 114 0.14 6.25 4.10
CA TYR A 114 -0.12 4.81 4.27
C TYR A 114 1.04 4.09 5.00
N MET A 115 2.28 4.41 4.65
CA MET A 115 3.48 3.88 5.29
C MET A 115 3.55 4.27 6.77
N ILE A 116 3.27 5.53 7.11
CA ILE A 116 3.23 5.98 8.52
C ILE A 116 2.24 5.13 9.32
N TYR A 117 1.01 4.95 8.82
CA TYR A 117 0.03 4.11 9.51
C TYR A 117 0.52 2.66 9.69
N ASN A 118 0.95 2.00 8.61
CA ASN A 118 1.34 0.59 8.65
C ASN A 118 2.57 0.37 9.54
N VAL A 119 3.63 1.17 9.36
CA VAL A 119 4.87 1.02 10.14
C VAL A 119 4.61 1.29 11.62
N CYS A 120 3.89 2.37 11.94
CA CYS A 120 3.61 2.72 13.33
C CYS A 120 2.72 1.69 14.03
N LEU A 121 1.63 1.23 13.40
CA LEU A 121 0.76 0.23 14.00
C LEU A 121 1.43 -1.16 14.09
N TYR A 122 2.26 -1.52 13.11
CA TYR A 122 2.95 -2.80 13.09
C TYR A 122 4.09 -2.91 14.10
N PHE A 123 4.86 -1.84 14.32
CA PHE A 123 6.07 -1.91 15.16
C PHE A 123 5.93 -1.27 16.55
N SER A 124 5.01 -0.32 16.77
CA SER A 124 4.96 0.42 18.04
C SER A 124 4.09 -0.30 19.07
N PRO A 125 4.66 -0.82 20.18
CA PRO A 125 3.87 -1.46 21.22
C PRO A 125 2.90 -0.50 21.91
N VAL A 126 3.22 0.80 21.94
CA VAL A 126 2.35 1.84 22.51
C VAL A 126 1.07 1.98 21.69
N ILE A 127 1.18 1.97 20.37
CA ILE A 127 0.04 2.11 19.47
C ILE A 127 -0.78 0.82 19.44
N GLN A 128 -0.11 -0.35 19.42
CA GLN A 128 -0.79 -1.65 19.51
C GLN A 128 -1.59 -1.77 20.80
N LYS A 129 -1.03 -1.32 21.93
CA LYS A 129 -1.77 -1.26 23.19
C LYS A 129 -3.03 -0.40 23.07
N GLN A 130 -2.91 0.81 22.51
CA GLN A 130 -4.09 1.67 22.30
C GLN A 130 -5.12 1.03 21.37
N TYR A 131 -4.68 0.23 20.40
CA TYR A 131 -5.56 -0.52 19.52
C TYR A 131 -6.35 -1.56 20.30
N PHE A 132 -5.68 -2.38 21.14
CA PHE A 132 -6.36 -3.36 21.99
C PHE A 132 -7.26 -2.73 23.04
N ASP A 133 -6.85 -1.59 23.63
CA ASP A 133 -7.69 -0.81 24.55
C ASP A 133 -8.98 -0.31 23.85
N THR A 134 -8.94 -0.09 22.52
CA THR A 134 -10.08 0.40 21.72
C THR A 134 -10.97 -0.73 21.21
N TYR A 135 -10.38 -1.82 20.71
CA TYR A 135 -11.09 -2.86 19.97
C TYR A 135 -11.16 -4.22 20.68
N GLY A 136 -10.35 -4.42 21.73
CA GLY A 136 -10.32 -5.62 22.56
C GLY A 136 -9.05 -6.47 22.38
N ASP A 137 -8.57 -7.06 23.48
CA ASP A 137 -7.33 -7.87 23.51
C ASP A 137 -7.40 -9.19 22.71
N LYS A 138 -8.61 -9.62 22.33
CA LYS A 138 -8.84 -10.82 21.50
C LYS A 138 -8.70 -10.55 20.01
N GLU A 139 -8.54 -9.29 19.62
CA GLU A 139 -8.43 -8.89 18.23
C GLU A 139 -6.97 -8.92 17.77
N MET A 140 -6.75 -9.26 16.50
CA MET A 140 -5.45 -9.21 15.85
C MET A 140 -5.20 -7.80 15.32
N ILE A 141 -3.93 -7.40 15.29
CA ILE A 141 -3.53 -6.15 14.62
C ILE A 141 -3.88 -6.25 13.13
N PRO A 142 -4.63 -5.29 12.56
CA PRO A 142 -5.17 -5.37 11.20
C PRO A 142 -4.15 -4.89 10.14
N VAL A 143 -2.85 -5.07 10.42
CA VAL A 143 -1.73 -4.70 9.54
C VAL A 143 -0.77 -5.88 9.48
N ALA A 144 -0.53 -6.36 8.27
CA ALA A 144 0.34 -7.47 7.98
C ALA A 144 1.75 -7.02 7.55
N ALA A 145 2.71 -7.95 7.54
CA ALA A 145 4.06 -7.68 7.07
C ALA A 145 4.10 -7.24 5.59
N ASN A 146 3.24 -7.81 4.74
CA ASN A 146 3.12 -7.42 3.34
C ASN A 146 2.59 -5.98 3.17
N ASP A 147 1.75 -5.48 4.06
CA ASP A 147 1.26 -4.09 4.03
C ASP A 147 2.39 -3.09 4.30
N VAL A 148 3.23 -3.42 5.30
CA VAL A 148 4.43 -2.65 5.64
C VAL A 148 5.42 -2.68 4.49
N ALA A 149 5.74 -3.86 3.97
CA ALA A 149 6.65 -4.03 2.84
C ALA A 149 6.17 -3.25 1.61
N PHE A 150 4.88 -3.37 1.27
CA PHE A 150 4.29 -2.66 0.13
C PHE A 150 4.36 -1.15 0.30
N SER A 151 3.95 -0.62 1.47
CA SER A 151 3.90 0.81 1.70
C SER A 151 5.30 1.45 1.69
N ILE A 152 6.32 0.80 2.26
CA ILE A 152 7.72 1.24 2.17
C ILE A 152 8.20 1.19 0.73
N HIS A 153 7.97 0.08 0.02
CA HIS A 153 8.35 -0.07 -1.38
C HIS A 153 7.74 1.03 -2.24
N ALA A 154 6.45 1.29 -2.09
CA ALA A 154 5.75 2.31 -2.86
C ALA A 154 6.29 3.73 -2.61
N VAL A 155 6.64 4.07 -1.37
CA VAL A 155 7.32 5.35 -1.05
C VAL A 155 8.68 5.43 -1.74
N VAL A 156 9.50 4.38 -1.65
CA VAL A 156 10.82 4.33 -2.29
C VAL A 156 10.69 4.49 -3.81
N MET A 157 9.82 3.72 -4.46
CA MET A 157 9.63 3.77 -5.91
C MET A 157 9.10 5.13 -6.40
N THR A 158 8.20 5.73 -5.63
CA THR A 158 7.68 7.07 -5.94
C THR A 158 8.75 8.15 -5.73
N ALA A 159 9.56 8.04 -4.67
CA ALA A 159 10.69 8.93 -4.41
C ALA A 159 11.76 8.83 -5.51
N LEU A 160 12.07 7.62 -5.99
CA LEU A 160 12.96 7.41 -7.14
C LEU A 160 12.41 8.05 -8.42
N THR A 161 11.09 7.97 -8.63
CA THR A 161 10.45 8.63 -9.78
C THR A 161 10.52 10.16 -9.65
N LEU A 162 10.30 10.70 -8.45
CA LEU A 162 10.49 12.12 -8.15
C LEU A 162 11.94 12.56 -8.39
N PHE A 163 12.91 11.76 -7.96
CA PHE A 163 14.32 12.01 -8.22
C PHE A 163 14.60 12.07 -9.74
N GLN A 164 14.04 11.15 -10.53
CA GLN A 164 14.14 11.19 -11.99
C GLN A 164 13.56 12.49 -12.59
N ILE A 165 12.46 13.02 -12.04
CA ILE A 165 11.88 14.30 -12.47
C ILE A 165 12.84 15.48 -12.24
N PHE A 166 13.69 15.41 -11.22
CA PHE A 166 14.67 16.47 -10.94
C PHE A 166 15.91 16.41 -11.86
N ILE A 167 16.31 15.21 -12.30
CA ILE A 167 17.58 15.03 -13.03
C ILE A 167 17.43 14.88 -14.56
N TYR A 168 16.26 14.47 -15.05
CA TYR A 168 16.03 14.20 -16.47
C TYR A 168 15.29 15.33 -17.19
N GLU A 169 15.37 15.31 -18.52
CA GLU A 169 14.69 16.28 -19.38
C GLU A 169 13.18 16.23 -19.14
N ARG A 170 12.60 17.36 -18.74
CA ARG A 170 11.18 17.49 -18.37
C ARG A 170 10.37 18.36 -19.31
N GLY A 171 11.01 19.07 -20.24
CA GLY A 171 10.38 20.07 -21.08
C GLY A 171 9.71 21.19 -20.24
N PRO A 172 8.60 21.77 -20.73
CA PRO A 172 7.91 22.86 -20.03
C PRO A 172 7.00 22.40 -18.88
N GLN A 173 6.88 21.10 -18.62
CA GLN A 173 5.98 20.55 -17.60
C GLN A 173 6.41 20.98 -16.19
N LYS A 174 5.42 21.34 -15.37
CA LYS A 174 5.61 21.73 -13.96
C LYS A 174 4.49 21.12 -13.13
N VAL A 175 4.73 20.96 -11.84
CA VAL A 175 3.67 20.63 -10.88
C VAL A 175 2.67 21.78 -10.84
N SER A 176 1.38 21.47 -10.92
CA SER A 176 0.33 22.47 -10.87
C SER A 176 0.25 23.12 -9.50
N ARG A 177 -0.14 24.41 -9.48
CA ARG A 177 -0.35 25.14 -8.21
C ARG A 177 -1.45 24.49 -7.35
N LEU A 178 -2.43 23.86 -8.00
CA LEU A 178 -3.50 23.14 -7.32
C LEU A 178 -2.97 21.91 -6.58
N ALA A 179 -2.19 21.05 -7.25
CA ALA A 179 -1.62 19.87 -6.63
C ALA A 179 -0.66 20.24 -5.49
N THR A 180 0.19 21.24 -5.70
CA THR A 180 1.07 21.77 -4.64
C THR A 180 0.28 22.32 -3.46
N GLY A 181 -0.76 23.13 -3.72
CA GLY A 181 -1.62 23.69 -2.67
C GLY A 181 -2.32 22.59 -1.86
N LEU A 182 -2.86 21.57 -2.54
CA LEU A 182 -3.49 20.42 -1.88
C LEU A 182 -2.52 19.69 -0.94
N VAL A 183 -1.30 19.42 -1.41
CA VAL A 183 -0.26 18.75 -0.61
C VAL A 183 0.13 19.58 0.61
N ILE A 184 0.32 20.89 0.45
CA ILE A 184 0.61 21.80 1.57
C ILE A 184 -0.51 21.75 2.61
N VAL A 185 -1.77 21.84 2.17
CA VAL A 185 -2.95 21.79 3.07
C VAL A 185 -3.01 20.47 3.82
N VAL A 186 -2.84 19.34 3.14
CA VAL A 186 -2.88 18.00 3.75
C VAL A 186 -1.78 17.83 4.80
N TRP A 187 -0.54 18.22 4.50
CA TRP A 187 0.56 18.09 5.46
C TRP A 187 0.50 19.11 6.59
N ALA A 188 -0.02 20.33 6.35
CA ALA A 188 -0.29 21.29 7.41
C ALA A 188 -1.37 20.76 8.37
N PHE A 189 -2.45 20.17 7.84
CA PHE A 189 -3.48 19.51 8.64
C PHE A 189 -2.91 18.35 9.46
N ALA A 190 -2.07 17.50 8.86
CA ALA A 190 -1.40 16.42 9.57
C ALA A 190 -0.49 16.94 10.69
N ALA A 191 0.23 18.04 10.46
CA ALA A 191 1.07 18.68 11.47
C ALA A 191 0.24 19.22 12.65
N ILE A 192 -0.91 19.86 12.38
CA ILE A 192 -1.84 20.31 13.42
C ILE A 192 -2.33 19.10 14.24
N CYS A 193 -2.75 18.02 13.59
CA CYS A 193 -3.18 16.79 14.27
C CYS A 193 -2.07 16.19 15.13
N PHE A 194 -0.81 16.23 14.68
CA PHE A 194 0.33 15.78 15.47
C PHE A 194 0.46 16.59 16.78
N PHE A 195 0.37 17.92 16.72
CA PHE A 195 0.46 18.76 17.92
C PHE A 195 -0.73 18.57 18.87
N ILE A 196 -1.92 18.22 18.36
CA ILE A 196 -3.09 17.86 19.18
C ILE A 196 -2.88 16.50 19.87
N ALA A 197 -2.30 15.52 19.15
CA ALA A 197 -2.06 14.19 19.68
C ALA A 197 -0.94 14.14 20.73
N LEU A 198 0.03 15.06 20.64
CA LEU A 198 1.22 15.09 21.48
C LEU A 198 0.92 15.17 23.00
N PRO A 199 0.10 16.11 23.52
CA PRO A 199 -0.21 16.18 24.95
C PRO A 199 -1.10 15.03 25.44
N THR A 200 -2.01 14.55 24.57
CA THR A 200 -2.96 13.47 24.92
C THR A 200 -2.39 12.08 24.70
N GLN A 201 -1.21 11.97 24.08
CA GLN A 201 -0.59 10.71 23.64
C GLN A 201 -1.53 9.87 22.78
N SER A 202 -2.43 10.47 22.01
CA SER A 202 -3.44 9.77 21.20
C SER A 202 -2.89 9.29 19.85
N TRP A 203 -1.86 8.44 19.92
CA TRP A 203 -1.10 7.98 18.76
C TRP A 203 -1.91 7.14 17.77
N LEU A 204 -2.79 6.24 18.26
CA LEU A 204 -3.67 5.46 17.39
C LEU A 204 -4.62 6.37 16.58
N TRP A 205 -5.18 7.40 17.22
CA TRP A 205 -6.02 8.38 16.55
C TRP A 205 -5.22 9.12 15.47
N LEU A 206 -4.02 9.59 15.79
CA LEU A 206 -3.17 10.30 14.83
C LEU A 206 -2.85 9.43 13.60
N ILE A 207 -2.45 8.17 13.78
CA ILE A 207 -2.17 7.32 12.62
C ILE A 207 -3.42 6.98 11.82
N THR A 208 -4.60 6.96 12.46
CA THR A 208 -5.89 6.80 11.76
C THR A 208 -6.19 8.01 10.86
N ILE A 209 -5.75 9.22 11.25
CA ILE A 209 -5.78 10.39 10.36
C ILE A 209 -4.90 10.18 9.12
N PHE A 210 -3.67 9.65 9.28
CA PHE A 210 -2.82 9.30 8.14
C PHE A 210 -3.46 8.23 7.24
N ASN A 211 -4.11 7.23 7.84
CA ASN A 211 -4.87 6.20 7.13
C ASN A 211 -6.07 6.79 6.37
N SER A 212 -6.67 7.88 6.85
CA SER A 212 -7.75 8.60 6.14
C SER A 212 -7.21 9.46 5.00
N ILE A 213 -6.05 10.12 5.20
CA ILE A 213 -5.38 10.92 4.17
C ILE A 213 -5.09 10.07 2.93
N GLN A 214 -4.54 8.87 3.09
CA GLN A 214 -4.23 8.01 1.93
C GLN A 214 -5.48 7.64 1.10
N VAL A 215 -6.63 7.43 1.75
CA VAL A 215 -7.91 7.14 1.08
C VAL A 215 -8.39 8.36 0.31
N PHE A 216 -8.38 9.54 0.94
CA PHE A 216 -8.73 10.80 0.29
C PHE A 216 -7.88 11.04 -0.97
N MET A 217 -6.55 10.88 -0.86
CA MET A 217 -5.63 11.04 -1.99
C MET A 217 -5.89 10.01 -3.10
N THR A 218 -6.36 8.81 -2.76
CA THR A 218 -6.74 7.78 -3.72
C THR A 218 -7.97 8.20 -4.55
N CYS A 219 -8.99 8.77 -3.92
CA CYS A 219 -10.17 9.32 -4.61
C CYS A 219 -9.79 10.45 -5.58
N VAL A 220 -8.95 11.38 -5.13
CA VAL A 220 -8.46 12.51 -5.93
C VAL A 220 -7.73 12.04 -7.20
N LYS A 221 -7.08 10.87 -7.15
CA LYS A 221 -6.35 10.28 -8.29
C LYS A 221 -7.28 9.65 -9.33
N TYR A 222 -8.24 8.84 -8.91
CA TYR A 222 -9.01 8.02 -9.84
C TYR A 222 -10.14 8.79 -10.55
N ILE A 223 -10.80 9.73 -9.85
CA ILE A 223 -11.94 10.47 -10.40
C ILE A 223 -11.58 11.25 -11.68
N PRO A 224 -10.48 12.03 -11.72
CA PRO A 224 -10.10 12.76 -12.93
C PRO A 224 -9.82 11.83 -14.12
N GLN A 225 -9.19 10.68 -13.87
CA GLN A 225 -8.89 9.71 -14.92
C GLN A 225 -10.16 9.11 -15.52
N ALA A 226 -11.12 8.71 -14.67
CA ALA A 226 -12.41 8.19 -15.11
C ALA A 226 -13.19 9.20 -15.97
N LYS A 227 -13.19 10.46 -15.53
CA LYS A 227 -13.80 11.58 -16.27
C LYS A 227 -13.08 11.82 -17.60
N MET A 228 -11.75 11.82 -17.61
CA MET A 228 -10.96 12.05 -18.82
C MET A 228 -11.22 10.98 -19.89
N ASN A 229 -11.22 9.70 -19.50
CA ASN A 229 -11.57 8.61 -20.41
C ASN A 229 -12.99 8.78 -20.97
N PHE A 230 -13.96 9.15 -20.12
CA PHE A 230 -15.33 9.39 -20.54
C PHE A 230 -15.47 10.57 -21.51
N THR A 231 -14.72 11.66 -21.30
CA THR A 231 -14.74 12.84 -22.18
C THR A 231 -14.06 12.56 -23.52
N ARG A 232 -12.90 11.89 -23.51
CA ARG A 232 -12.11 11.60 -24.73
C ARG A 232 -12.68 10.46 -25.55
N LYS A 233 -13.55 9.63 -24.97
CA LYS A 233 -14.08 8.39 -25.60
C LYS A 233 -12.95 7.47 -26.10
N SER A 234 -11.82 7.48 -25.41
CA SER A 234 -10.62 6.72 -25.74
C SER A 234 -9.83 6.42 -24.47
N THR A 235 -9.27 5.21 -24.41
CA THR A 235 -8.32 4.78 -23.39
C THR A 235 -6.89 4.62 -23.94
N VAL A 236 -6.64 5.09 -25.16
CA VAL A 236 -5.32 5.04 -25.79
C VAL A 236 -4.36 5.95 -25.03
N GLY A 237 -3.15 5.44 -24.73
CA GLY A 237 -2.12 6.17 -23.98
C GLY A 237 -1.90 5.68 -22.54
N TRP A 238 -2.63 4.65 -22.09
CA TRP A 238 -2.40 4.01 -20.79
C TRP A 238 -2.27 2.49 -20.92
N SER A 239 -1.34 1.90 -20.15
CA SER A 239 -1.18 0.45 -20.06
C SER A 239 -2.31 -0.17 -19.25
N ILE A 240 -3.22 -0.88 -19.92
CA ILE A 240 -4.27 -1.68 -19.26
C ILE A 240 -3.69 -2.73 -18.32
N GLY A 241 -2.47 -3.21 -18.59
CA GLY A 241 -1.78 -4.17 -17.71
C GLY A 241 -1.58 -3.64 -16.29
N ASN A 242 -1.35 -2.33 -16.12
CA ASN A 242 -1.25 -1.74 -14.79
C ASN A 242 -2.58 -1.78 -14.03
N ILE A 243 -3.70 -1.62 -14.74
CA ILE A 243 -5.05 -1.72 -14.14
C ILE A 243 -5.38 -3.15 -13.75
N LEU A 244 -5.00 -4.13 -14.57
CA LEU A 244 -5.19 -5.54 -14.23
C LEU A 244 -4.38 -5.94 -12.99
N LEU A 245 -3.15 -5.43 -12.86
CA LEU A 245 -2.32 -5.63 -11.68
C LEU A 245 -2.87 -4.90 -10.44
N ASP A 246 -3.41 -3.68 -10.61
CA ASP A 246 -4.05 -2.92 -9.52
C ASP A 246 -5.29 -3.67 -9.01
N PHE A 247 -6.13 -4.16 -9.93
CA PHE A 247 -7.30 -4.96 -9.62
C PHE A 247 -6.96 -6.26 -8.89
N ALA A 248 -5.98 -7.02 -9.39
CA ALA A 248 -5.52 -8.25 -8.76
C ALA A 248 -4.96 -7.98 -7.35
N GLY A 249 -4.18 -6.91 -7.20
CA GLY A 249 -3.67 -6.46 -5.91
C GLY A 249 -4.78 -6.05 -4.94
N GLY A 250 -5.76 -5.27 -5.41
CA GLY A 250 -6.91 -4.82 -4.62
C GLY A 250 -7.79 -5.97 -4.16
N LEU A 251 -8.08 -6.94 -5.04
CA LEU A 251 -8.85 -8.13 -4.74
C LEU A 251 -8.13 -9.04 -3.74
N ALA A 252 -6.85 -9.30 -3.95
CA ALA A 252 -6.04 -10.06 -3.01
C ALA A 252 -5.98 -9.36 -1.64
N ASN A 253 -5.72 -8.06 -1.60
CA ASN A 253 -5.68 -7.28 -0.37
C ASN A 253 -7.02 -7.30 0.40
N TYR A 254 -8.15 -7.26 -0.31
CA TYR A 254 -9.47 -7.39 0.30
C TYR A 254 -9.72 -8.82 0.82
N LEU A 255 -9.37 -9.83 0.03
CA LEU A 255 -9.50 -11.24 0.41
C LEU A 255 -8.65 -11.57 1.64
N GLN A 256 -7.45 -10.99 1.77
CA GLN A 256 -6.63 -11.11 2.97
C GLN A 256 -7.41 -10.64 4.22
N MET A 257 -8.15 -9.53 4.12
CA MET A 257 -8.96 -9.04 5.24
C MET A 257 -10.16 -9.95 5.56
N VAL A 258 -10.79 -10.52 4.53
CA VAL A 258 -11.87 -11.50 4.68
C VAL A 258 -11.37 -12.75 5.42
N ILE A 259 -10.21 -13.30 5.03
CA ILE A 259 -9.64 -14.51 5.64
C ILE A 259 -9.40 -14.30 7.14
N GLN A 260 -8.78 -13.19 7.53
CA GLN A 260 -8.56 -12.88 8.95
C GLN A 260 -9.89 -12.70 9.70
N SER A 261 -10.87 -12.05 9.09
CA SER A 261 -12.18 -11.85 9.73
C SER A 261 -12.94 -13.17 9.94
N ILE A 262 -12.79 -14.12 9.00
CA ILE A 262 -13.33 -15.48 9.14
C ILE A 262 -12.62 -16.22 10.27
N ASP A 263 -11.29 -16.16 10.34
CA ASP A 263 -10.53 -16.84 11.40
C ASP A 263 -10.88 -16.31 12.80
N GLN A 264 -11.00 -14.98 12.94
CA GLN A 264 -11.33 -14.34 14.21
C GLN A 264 -12.83 -14.35 14.55
N ASN A 265 -13.69 -14.72 13.60
CA ASN A 265 -15.14 -14.53 13.68
C ASN A 265 -15.52 -13.10 14.12
N SER A 266 -14.81 -12.11 13.59
CA SER A 266 -14.91 -10.69 13.96
C SER A 266 -14.72 -9.79 12.75
N TRP A 267 -15.47 -8.70 12.70
CA TRP A 267 -15.37 -7.69 11.64
C TRP A 267 -14.45 -6.52 12.01
N VAL A 268 -13.83 -6.57 13.20
CA VAL A 268 -12.91 -5.53 13.69
C VAL A 268 -11.78 -5.25 12.72
N ASN A 269 -11.28 -6.26 12.01
CA ASN A 269 -10.26 -6.08 10.99
C ASN A 269 -10.66 -5.04 9.92
N PHE A 270 -11.93 -5.02 9.51
CA PHE A 270 -12.42 -4.11 8.46
C PHE A 270 -12.50 -2.65 8.90
N TYR A 271 -13.02 -2.37 10.10
CA TYR A 271 -13.15 -0.99 10.57
C TYR A 271 -11.95 -0.51 11.40
N GLY A 272 -11.23 -1.41 12.05
CA GLY A 272 -9.95 -1.15 12.72
C GLY A 272 -8.83 -0.74 11.74
N ASN A 273 -8.95 -1.13 10.47
CA ASN A 273 -8.16 -0.61 9.36
C ASN A 273 -9.07 -0.20 8.18
N ILE A 274 -9.95 0.76 8.44
CA ILE A 274 -10.92 1.26 7.44
C ILE A 274 -10.24 1.73 6.15
N GLY A 275 -9.03 2.28 6.21
CA GLY A 275 -8.34 2.74 5.01
C GLY A 275 -7.81 1.62 4.14
N LYS A 276 -7.41 0.47 4.69
CA LYS A 276 -7.10 -0.72 3.88
C LYS A 276 -8.36 -1.25 3.18
N THR A 277 -9.47 -1.29 3.91
CA THR A 277 -10.80 -1.65 3.36
C THR A 277 -11.20 -0.72 2.21
N LEU A 278 -11.19 0.58 2.44
CA LEU A 278 -11.59 1.58 1.44
C LEU A 278 -10.61 1.64 0.28
N LEU A 279 -9.31 1.52 0.52
CA LEU A 279 -8.31 1.45 -0.54
C LEU A 279 -8.61 0.30 -1.51
N SER A 280 -8.85 -0.90 -0.99
CA SER A 280 -9.22 -2.06 -1.79
C SER A 280 -10.52 -1.85 -2.56
N LEU A 281 -11.59 -1.40 -1.89
CA LEU A 281 -12.90 -1.22 -2.53
C LEU A 281 -12.87 -0.14 -3.61
N ILE A 282 -12.20 0.99 -3.35
CA ILE A 282 -12.06 2.08 -4.31
C ILE A 282 -11.24 1.62 -5.52
N SER A 283 -10.10 0.95 -5.30
CA SER A 283 -9.29 0.39 -6.39
C SER A 283 -10.11 -0.59 -7.24
N ILE A 284 -10.69 -1.62 -6.63
CA ILE A 284 -11.53 -2.61 -7.33
C ILE A 284 -12.63 -1.92 -8.16
N PHE A 285 -13.35 -0.96 -7.58
CA PHE A 285 -14.41 -0.23 -8.26
C PHE A 285 -13.90 0.54 -9.48
N PHE A 286 -12.85 1.34 -9.33
CA PHE A 286 -12.30 2.11 -10.44
C PHE A 286 -11.63 1.24 -11.49
N ASP A 287 -11.00 0.14 -11.10
CA ASP A 287 -10.38 -0.79 -12.03
C ASP A 287 -11.43 -1.51 -12.88
N ILE A 288 -12.55 -1.93 -12.29
CA ILE A 288 -13.71 -2.44 -13.05
C ILE A 288 -14.23 -1.37 -14.01
N LEU A 289 -14.36 -0.12 -13.55
CA LEU A 289 -14.78 0.98 -14.41
C LEU A 289 -13.82 1.19 -15.59
N PHE A 290 -12.50 1.14 -15.36
CA PHE A 290 -11.50 1.32 -16.40
C PHE A 290 -11.44 0.12 -17.36
N MET A 291 -11.57 -1.11 -16.87
CA MET A 291 -11.69 -2.30 -17.70
C MET A 291 -12.92 -2.22 -18.59
N PHE A 292 -14.06 -1.77 -18.05
CA PHE A 292 -15.28 -1.57 -18.81
C PHE A 292 -15.12 -0.46 -19.86
N GLN A 293 -14.49 0.66 -19.50
CA GLN A 293 -14.17 1.73 -20.45
C GLN A 293 -13.25 1.24 -21.59
N HIS A 294 -12.26 0.41 -21.29
CA HIS A 294 -11.25 -0.05 -22.24
C HIS A 294 -11.75 -1.16 -23.16
N TYR A 295 -12.37 -2.21 -22.60
CA TYR A 295 -12.75 -3.40 -23.35
C TYR A 295 -14.16 -3.32 -23.95
N VAL A 296 -15.07 -2.55 -23.34
CA VAL A 296 -16.48 -2.51 -23.76
C VAL A 296 -16.84 -1.20 -24.45
N LEU A 297 -16.57 -0.05 -23.82
CA LEU A 297 -17.02 1.25 -24.34
C LEU A 297 -16.13 1.82 -25.43
N TYR A 298 -14.81 1.73 -25.26
CA TYR A 298 -13.82 2.36 -26.15
C TYR A 298 -12.77 1.35 -26.64
N PRO A 299 -13.20 0.20 -27.21
CA PRO A 299 -12.26 -0.79 -27.72
C PRO A 299 -11.40 -0.18 -28.82
N GLU A 300 -10.10 -0.46 -28.77
CA GLU A 300 -9.18 -0.03 -29.80
C GLU A 300 -9.57 -0.70 -31.12
N LYS A 301 -9.99 0.09 -32.11
CA LYS A 301 -10.18 -0.43 -33.46
C LYS A 301 -8.82 -0.93 -33.92
N LYS A 302 -8.65 -2.26 -34.05
CA LYS A 302 -7.49 -2.84 -34.74
C LYS A 302 -7.55 -2.35 -36.19
N THR A 303 -6.93 -1.23 -36.49
CA THR A 303 -6.61 -0.89 -37.88
C THR A 303 -5.68 -2.00 -38.35
N SER A 304 -6.19 -2.81 -39.28
CA SER A 304 -5.47 -3.87 -39.96
C SER A 304 -4.13 -3.35 -40.48
N LYS A 305 -3.05 -3.62 -39.74
CA LYS A 305 -1.70 -3.63 -40.31
C LYS A 305 -1.52 -4.96 -41.04
N SER A 306 -1.89 -4.99 -42.31
CA SER A 306 -1.67 -6.03 -43.34
C SER A 306 -2.77 -5.82 -44.41
N LEU A 307 -2.58 -5.57 -45.70
CA LEU A 307 -1.46 -5.60 -46.64
C LEU A 307 -1.77 -4.57 -47.74
N GLU A 308 -0.95 -3.54 -47.92
CA GLU A 308 -0.70 -2.97 -49.25
C GLU A 308 0.82 -2.85 -49.37
N THR A 309 1.46 -4.02 -49.48
CA THR A 309 2.77 -4.14 -50.11
C THR A 309 2.56 -4.15 -51.61
N GLY A 310 3.04 -3.10 -52.26
CA GLY A 310 3.67 -3.12 -53.58
C GLY A 310 2.89 -3.79 -54.71
N HIS A 311 2.08 -3.01 -55.41
CA HIS A 311 2.06 -3.16 -56.86
C HIS A 311 3.10 -2.17 -57.42
N GLU A 312 4.26 -2.69 -57.79
CA GLU A 312 5.12 -2.04 -58.77
C GLU A 312 4.27 -1.76 -60.01
N SER A 313 4.13 -0.48 -60.36
CA SER A 313 3.89 -0.06 -61.74
C SER A 313 5.18 0.60 -62.21
N ASN A 314 5.99 -0.17 -62.93
CA ASN A 314 7.07 0.33 -63.76
C ASN A 314 6.47 1.22 -64.85
N GLU A 315 6.72 2.54 -64.81
CA GLU A 315 7.01 3.31 -66.02
C GLU A 315 7.67 4.65 -65.66
N PRO A 316 8.84 5.00 -66.23
CA PRO A 316 9.44 6.31 -66.11
C PRO A 316 8.92 7.22 -67.23
N LEU A 317 8.90 8.54 -67.02
CA LEU A 317 9.18 9.53 -68.09
C LEU A 317 9.36 10.92 -67.47
N ILE A 318 10.59 11.40 -67.57
CA ILE A 318 10.98 12.80 -67.44
C ILE A 318 10.42 13.54 -68.65
N ASP A 319 9.80 14.71 -68.46
CA ASP A 319 9.75 15.76 -69.48
C ASP A 319 10.18 17.09 -68.84
N PRO A 320 11.30 17.70 -69.28
CA PRO A 320 11.71 19.03 -68.89
C PRO A 320 11.26 20.04 -69.96
N SER A 321 10.09 20.66 -69.79
CA SER A 321 9.77 21.87 -70.53
C SER A 321 8.59 22.61 -69.91
N HIS A 322 8.86 23.77 -69.29
CA HIS A 322 8.18 25.03 -69.59
C HIS A 322 8.77 26.17 -68.74
N GLU A 323 9.79 26.79 -69.32
CA GLU A 323 10.08 28.23 -69.19
C GLU A 323 9.12 29.03 -70.09
N HIS A 324 8.85 30.29 -69.69
CA HIS A 324 8.05 31.35 -70.35
C HIS A 324 6.51 31.18 -70.22
N VAL A 325 5.73 32.12 -69.67
CA VAL A 325 5.74 33.61 -69.77
C VAL A 325 5.35 34.24 -68.43
#